data_AF-A0A8B0SCB0-F1
#
_entry.id   AF-A0A8B0SCB0-F1
#
_cell.length_a   1.000
_cell.length_b   1.000
_cell.length_c   1.000
_cell.angle_alpha   90.00
_cell.angle_beta   90.00
_cell.angle_gamma   90.00
#
_symmetry.space_group_name_H-M   'P 1'
#
loop_
_entity.id
_entity.type
_entity.pdbx_description
1 polymer ?
#
loop_
_entity_poly.entity_id
_entity_poly.type
_entity_poly.pdbx_seq_one_letter_code
_entity_poly.pdbx_strand_id
1 'polypeptide(L)'
;MPNSKSNAALELHALGNAYAVFRGQRLHLSQRQLEILCILALHPEGLSLADLHHALCRNVATTRPTTIRTMLTALRHLLDGQIGSHPYRLLIPVWTDFRALSDRLEQHDIAAALALYRGALLPLSMAPALVEYRYYLDAGMDDLLRTCTSAQLLIDNADNLLCTPLVRERLLALLA
;
A
#
# COMPACT_ATOMS: atom_id res chain seq x y z
N MET A 1 -16.91 0.73 12.38
CA MET A 1 -15.61 0.04 12.26
C MET A 1 -15.79 -1.12 11.30
N PRO A 2 -15.38 -1.04 10.02
CA PRO A 2 -15.55 -2.19 9.14
C PRO A 2 -14.46 -3.21 9.48
N ASN A 3 -14.91 -4.23 10.19
CA ASN A 3 -14.18 -5.41 10.59
C ASN A 3 -14.36 -6.46 9.48
N SER A 4 -13.61 -6.35 8.38
CA SER A 4 -13.30 -7.53 7.57
C SER A 4 -12.01 -8.09 8.15
N LYS A 5 -12.13 -9.05 9.07
CA LYS A 5 -10.96 -9.79 9.56
C LYS A 5 -10.33 -10.48 8.36
N SER A 6 -9.36 -9.80 7.75
CA SER A 6 -8.34 -10.45 6.96
C SER A 6 -7.77 -11.55 7.85
N ASN A 7 -7.91 -12.81 7.45
CA ASN A 7 -7.24 -13.93 8.13
C ASN A 7 -5.72 -13.94 7.80
N ALA A 8 -5.19 -12.82 7.29
CA ALA A 8 -3.78 -12.68 7.02
C ALA A 8 -3.01 -12.54 8.32
N ALA A 9 -1.87 -13.22 8.39
CA ALA A 9 -0.98 -13.08 9.54
C ALA A 9 -0.29 -11.71 9.54
N LEU A 10 -0.11 -11.10 8.36
CA LEU A 10 0.43 -9.76 8.18
C LEU A 10 -0.56 -8.88 7.40
N GLU A 11 -0.88 -7.73 7.97
CA GLU A 11 -1.73 -6.72 7.33
C GLU A 11 -0.90 -5.46 7.10
N LEU A 12 -0.87 -4.97 5.85
CA LEU A 12 -0.21 -3.73 5.47
C LEU A 12 -1.28 -2.71 5.09
N HIS A 13 -1.35 -1.63 5.85
CA HIS A 13 -2.18 -0.48 5.55
C HIS A 13 -1.26 0.62 5.04
N ALA A 14 -1.36 0.97 3.77
CA ALA A 14 -0.42 1.87 3.12
C ALA A 14 -1.11 2.99 2.34
N LEU A 15 -2.44 3.00 2.26
CA LEU A 15 -3.23 4.10 1.70
C LEU A 15 -3.46 5.19 2.76
N GLY A 16 -2.81 6.34 2.59
CA GLY A 16 -2.83 7.43 3.56
C GLY A 16 -1.89 7.18 4.76
N ASN A 17 -2.44 7.09 5.97
CA ASN A 17 -1.65 6.91 7.19
C ASN A 17 -1.17 5.47 7.33
N ALA A 18 0.09 5.23 6.98
CA ALA A 18 0.61 3.89 6.78
C ALA A 18 1.08 3.19 8.07
N TYR A 19 0.83 1.88 8.16
CA TYR A 19 1.26 1.01 9.25
C TYR A 19 1.17 -0.47 8.90
N ALA A 20 1.75 -1.33 9.75
CA ALA A 20 1.62 -2.77 9.64
C ALA A 20 1.11 -3.40 10.94
N VAL A 21 0.37 -4.49 10.81
CA VAL A 21 -0.09 -5.33 11.92
C VAL A 21 0.36 -6.76 11.65
N PHE A 22 1.01 -7.38 12.62
CA PHE A 22 1.43 -8.78 12.57
C PHE A 22 0.74 -9.55 13.69
N ARG A 23 -0.07 -10.55 13.34
CA ARG A 23 -0.85 -11.37 14.29
C ARG A 23 -1.64 -10.52 15.29
N GLY A 24 -2.28 -9.46 14.78
CA GLY A 24 -3.07 -8.51 15.59
C GLY A 24 -2.27 -7.49 16.38
N GLN A 25 -0.93 -7.50 16.32
CA GLN A 25 -0.06 -6.56 17.01
C GLN A 25 0.52 -5.51 16.05
N ARG A 26 0.43 -4.24 16.41
CA ARG A 26 0.96 -3.15 15.58
C ARG A 26 2.48 -3.14 15.61
N LEU A 27 3.11 -3.09 14.45
CA LEU A 27 4.57 -3.07 14.34
C LEU A 27 5.11 -1.63 14.41
N HIS A 28 6.20 -1.44 15.14
CA HIS A 28 6.99 -0.20 15.10
C HIS A 28 8.01 -0.29 13.97
N LEU A 29 7.64 0.24 12.80
CA LEU A 29 8.47 0.22 11.59
C LEU A 29 8.91 1.64 11.23
N SER A 30 10.15 1.77 10.77
CA SER A 30 10.54 2.95 9.99
C SER A 30 9.82 2.95 8.64
N GLN A 31 9.70 4.13 8.01
CA GLN A 31 9.13 4.25 6.66
C GLN A 31 9.80 3.26 5.69
N ARG A 32 11.14 3.17 5.72
CA ARG A 32 11.90 2.29 4.82
C ARG A 32 11.63 0.80 5.04
N GLN A 33 11.38 0.39 6.29
CA GLN A 33 10.99 -0.97 6.60
C GLN A 33 9.58 -1.29 6.10
N LEU A 34 8.64 -0.34 6.21
CA LEU A 34 7.29 -0.50 5.67
C LEU A 34 7.31 -0.55 4.14
N GLU A 35 8.14 0.28 3.49
CA GLU A 35 8.38 0.22 2.03
C GLU A 35 8.88 -1.17 1.60
N ILE A 36 9.85 -1.75 2.32
CA ILE A 36 10.34 -3.11 2.05
C ILE A 36 9.19 -4.13 2.13
N LEU A 37 8.37 -4.08 3.19
CA LEU A 37 7.25 -5.02 3.32
C LEU A 37 6.22 -4.86 2.21
N CYS A 38 5.90 -3.63 1.81
CA CYS A 38 4.96 -3.37 0.72
C CYS A 38 5.50 -3.89 -0.63
N ILE A 39 6.79 -3.67 -0.91
CA ILE A 39 7.45 -4.20 -2.11
C ILE A 39 7.45 -5.74 -2.09
N LEU A 40 7.83 -6.36 -0.98
CA LEU A 40 7.78 -7.83 -0.88
C LEU A 40 6.35 -8.37 -1.01
N ALA A 41 5.34 -7.63 -0.54
CA ALA A 41 3.95 -8.01 -0.75
C ALA A 41 3.55 -7.92 -2.23
N LEU A 42 4.03 -6.91 -2.96
CA LEU A 42 3.82 -6.78 -4.42
C LEU A 42 4.51 -7.89 -5.23
N HIS A 43 5.55 -8.53 -4.67
CA HIS A 43 6.36 -9.57 -5.30
C HIS A 43 6.30 -10.90 -4.52
N PRO A 44 5.17 -11.62 -4.54
CA PRO A 44 4.99 -12.87 -3.79
C PRO A 44 5.95 -13.99 -4.21
N GLU A 45 6.41 -13.99 -5.47
CA GLU A 45 7.47 -14.85 -5.98
C GLU A 45 8.83 -14.61 -5.31
N GLY A 46 9.03 -13.42 -4.77
CA GLY A 46 10.23 -12.97 -4.09
C GLY A 46 11.24 -12.26 -4.98
N LEU A 47 12.12 -11.50 -4.34
CA LEU A 47 13.15 -10.69 -5.01
C LEU A 47 14.56 -11.10 -4.60
N SER A 48 15.50 -10.99 -5.55
CA SER A 48 16.92 -10.99 -5.18
C SER A 48 17.26 -9.72 -4.38
N LEU A 49 18.45 -9.69 -3.75
CA LEU A 49 18.89 -8.45 -3.08
C LEU A 49 19.03 -7.29 -4.06
N ALA A 50 19.47 -7.58 -5.29
CA ALA A 50 19.68 -6.58 -6.32
C ALA A 50 18.35 -6.01 -6.80
N ASP A 51 17.35 -6.87 -7.04
CA ASP A 51 16.03 -6.42 -7.51
C ASP A 51 15.30 -5.63 -6.43
N LEU A 52 15.37 -6.09 -5.17
CA LEU A 52 14.82 -5.33 -4.04
C LEU A 52 15.50 -3.97 -3.89
N HIS A 53 16.82 -3.91 -4.11
CA HIS A 53 17.56 -2.64 -4.08
C HIS A 53 17.07 -1.69 -5.18
N HIS A 54 16.90 -2.19 -6.40
CA HIS A 54 16.39 -1.43 -7.54
C HIS A 54 14.97 -0.92 -7.29
N ALA A 55 14.08 -1.77 -6.78
CA ALA A 55 12.70 -1.40 -6.43
C ALA A 55 12.63 -0.30 -5.36
N LEU A 56 13.62 -0.25 -4.45
CA LEU A 56 13.69 0.71 -3.34
C LEU A 56 14.42 2.00 -3.67
N CYS A 57 15.41 1.98 -4.56
CA CYS A 57 16.36 3.07 -4.75
C CYS A 57 16.31 3.59 -6.18
N ARG A 58 15.85 4.83 -6.35
CA ARG A 58 15.93 5.52 -7.66
C ARG A 58 17.37 5.67 -8.15
N ASN A 59 18.32 5.87 -7.23
CA ASN A 59 19.74 5.86 -7.51
C ASN A 59 20.42 4.85 -6.60
N VAL A 60 21.08 3.86 -7.21
CA VAL A 60 21.71 2.73 -6.51
C VAL A 60 22.82 3.19 -5.56
N ALA A 61 23.43 4.37 -5.81
CA ALA A 61 24.46 4.95 -4.96
C ALA A 61 23.94 5.49 -3.61
N THR A 62 22.64 5.75 -3.47
CA THR A 62 22.06 6.43 -2.30
C THR A 62 21.92 5.52 -1.08
N THR A 63 21.87 4.20 -1.26
CA THR A 63 21.74 3.24 -0.15
C THR A 63 22.66 2.06 -0.38
N ARG A 64 23.46 1.68 0.63
CA ARG A 64 24.33 0.51 0.49
C ARG A 64 23.50 -0.78 0.60
N PRO A 65 23.79 -1.83 -0.20
CA PRO A 65 23.12 -3.13 -0.08
C PRO A 65 23.19 -3.76 1.32
N THR A 66 24.26 -3.48 2.07
CA THR A 66 24.41 -3.92 3.46
C THR A 66 23.34 -3.33 4.39
N THR A 67 22.95 -2.07 4.19
CA THR A 67 21.86 -1.44 4.94
C THR A 67 20.53 -2.14 4.70
N ILE A 68 20.26 -2.56 3.46
CA ILE A 68 19.04 -3.32 3.12
C ILE A 68 19.06 -4.69 3.81
N ARG A 69 20.20 -5.39 3.81
CA ARG A 69 20.33 -6.66 4.56
C ARG A 69 20.06 -6.48 6.05
N THR A 70 20.57 -5.43 6.67
CA THR A 70 20.30 -5.14 8.09
C THR A 70 18.81 -4.94 8.34
N MET A 71 18.13 -4.16 7.49
CA MET A 71 16.67 -3.96 7.61
C MET A 71 15.89 -5.27 7.41
N LEU A 72 16.28 -6.11 6.43
CA LEU A 72 15.67 -7.41 6.21
C LEU A 72 15.87 -8.35 7.41
N THR A 73 17.04 -8.35 8.04
CA THR A 73 17.28 -9.12 9.26
C THR A 73 16.40 -8.62 10.41
N ALA A 74 16.31 -7.31 10.61
CA ALA A 74 15.43 -6.74 11.64
C ALA A 74 13.95 -7.08 11.39
N LEU A 75 13.48 -6.94 10.15
CA LEU A 75 12.13 -7.33 9.76
C LEU A 75 11.88 -8.83 9.95
N ARG A 76 12.88 -9.67 9.62
CA ARG A 76 12.78 -11.12 9.84
C ARG A 76 12.62 -11.45 11.32
N HIS A 77 13.33 -10.76 12.21
CA HIS A 77 13.12 -10.93 13.65
C HIS A 77 11.73 -10.45 14.11
N LEU A 78 11.26 -9.30 13.61
CA LEU A 78 9.93 -8.77 13.94
C LEU A 78 8.78 -9.66 13.46
N LEU A 79 9.00 -10.42 12.39
CA LEU A 79 8.02 -11.33 11.79
C LEU A 79 8.31 -12.79 12.13
N ASP A 80 8.97 -13.13 13.23
CA ASP A 80 9.22 -14.51 13.67
C ASP A 80 9.83 -15.42 12.59
N GLY A 81 10.77 -14.90 11.80
CA GLY A 81 11.44 -15.65 10.74
C GLY A 81 10.69 -15.71 9.41
N GLN A 82 9.53 -15.06 9.28
CA GLN A 82 8.63 -15.21 8.12
C GLN A 82 9.04 -14.42 6.86
N ILE A 83 10.35 -14.15 6.71
CA ILE A 83 10.95 -13.61 5.49
C ILE A 83 11.99 -14.60 4.98
N GLY A 84 11.77 -15.12 3.76
CA GLY A 84 12.71 -16.00 3.07
C GLY A 84 14.11 -15.41 2.96
N SER A 85 15.13 -16.25 2.92
CA SER A 85 16.54 -15.82 2.84
C SER A 85 17.00 -15.57 1.40
N HIS A 86 16.53 -16.38 0.44
CA HIS A 86 16.71 -16.15 -0.99
C HIS A 86 15.71 -16.99 -1.83
N PRO A 87 14.98 -16.39 -2.79
CA PRO A 87 14.70 -14.96 -2.89
C PRO A 87 13.99 -14.43 -1.61
N TYR A 88 14.13 -13.14 -1.32
CA TYR A 88 13.43 -12.51 -0.20
C TYR A 88 11.94 -12.43 -0.53
N ARG A 89 11.10 -13.07 0.28
CA ARG A 89 9.64 -13.12 0.13
C ARG A 89 8.98 -13.29 1.48
N LEU A 90 7.73 -12.87 1.59
CA LEU A 90 6.92 -13.09 2.79
C LEU A 90 6.40 -14.54 2.76
N LEU A 91 6.63 -15.28 3.85
CA LEU A 91 6.32 -16.72 3.94
C LEU A 91 4.96 -17.00 4.60
N ILE A 92 4.19 -15.95 4.83
CA ILE A 92 2.90 -15.97 5.50
C ILE A 92 1.85 -15.30 4.62
N PRO A 93 0.55 -15.60 4.82
CA PRO A 93 -0.51 -14.85 4.17
C PRO A 93 -0.42 -13.37 4.53
N VAL A 94 -0.45 -12.52 3.50
CA VAL A 94 -0.38 -11.07 3.60
C VAL A 94 -1.62 -10.46 2.99
N TRP A 95 -2.23 -9.52 3.70
CA TRP A 95 -3.25 -8.65 3.15
C TRP A 95 -2.71 -7.23 3.05
N THR A 96 -3.10 -6.54 1.99
CA THR A 96 -2.70 -5.17 1.74
C THR A 96 -3.89 -4.37 1.25
N ASP A 97 -4.11 -3.20 1.82
CA ASP A 97 -5.20 -2.30 1.40
C ASP A 97 -5.05 -1.85 -0.06
N PHE A 98 -3.82 -1.65 -0.54
CA PHE A 98 -3.52 -1.21 -1.90
C PHE A 98 -3.79 -2.28 -2.98
N ARG A 99 -3.53 -3.57 -2.72
CA ARG A 99 -3.98 -4.64 -3.64
C ARG A 99 -5.48 -4.83 -3.58
N ALA A 100 -6.06 -4.78 -2.38
CA ALA A 100 -7.52 -4.85 -2.25
C ALA A 100 -8.19 -3.71 -3.04
N LEU A 101 -7.62 -2.51 -3.04
CA LEU A 101 -8.07 -1.40 -3.86
C LEU A 101 -7.91 -1.71 -5.35
N SER A 102 -6.74 -2.18 -5.79
CA SER A 102 -6.49 -2.62 -7.18
C SER A 102 -7.59 -3.58 -7.67
N ASP A 103 -7.92 -4.59 -6.87
CA ASP A 103 -8.96 -5.56 -7.21
C ASP A 103 -10.34 -4.90 -7.34
N ARG A 104 -10.66 -3.90 -6.50
CA ARG A 104 -11.94 -3.16 -6.59
C ARG A 104 -11.99 -2.25 -7.81
N LEU A 105 -10.86 -1.65 -8.18
CA LEU A 105 -10.74 -0.82 -9.38
C LEU A 105 -10.99 -1.67 -10.64
N GLU A 106 -10.39 -2.85 -10.72
CA GLU A 106 -10.63 -3.79 -11.83
C GLU A 106 -12.08 -4.27 -11.93
N GLN A 107 -12.77 -4.34 -10.79
CA GLN A 107 -14.19 -4.73 -10.71
C GLN A 107 -15.16 -3.55 -10.91
N HIS A 108 -14.65 -2.33 -11.08
CA HIS A 108 -15.44 -1.08 -11.09
C HIS A 108 -16.36 -0.92 -9.87
N ASP A 109 -15.98 -1.47 -8.72
CA ASP A 109 -16.75 -1.37 -7.47
C ASP A 109 -16.39 -0.07 -6.73
N ILE A 110 -17.07 1.01 -7.11
CA ILE A 110 -16.82 2.34 -6.55
C ILE A 110 -17.05 2.43 -5.04
N ALA A 111 -18.08 1.77 -4.52
CA ALA A 111 -18.40 1.85 -3.10
C ALA A 111 -17.29 1.19 -2.26
N ALA A 112 -16.82 0.01 -2.67
CA ALA A 112 -15.74 -0.66 -1.98
C ALA A 112 -14.37 0.03 -2.20
N ALA A 113 -14.12 0.58 -3.39
CA ALA A 113 -12.90 1.35 -3.65
C ALA A 113 -12.81 2.60 -2.75
N LEU A 114 -13.90 3.38 -2.63
CA LEU A 114 -13.96 4.55 -1.76
C LEU A 114 -13.80 4.20 -0.27
N ALA A 115 -14.31 3.04 0.16
CA ALA A 115 -14.15 2.58 1.54
C ALA A 115 -12.69 2.20 1.89
N LEU A 116 -11.91 1.76 0.90
CA LEU A 116 -10.49 1.41 1.05
C LEU A 116 -9.55 2.61 0.87
N TYR A 117 -9.88 3.52 -0.06
CA TYR A 117 -9.02 4.63 -0.41
C TYR A 117 -9.05 5.73 0.64
N ARG A 118 -8.07 5.70 1.55
CA ARG A 118 -7.89 6.68 2.63
C ARG A 118 -6.85 7.77 2.33
N GLY A 119 -6.29 7.73 1.13
CA GLY A 119 -5.14 8.54 0.74
C GLY A 119 -4.26 7.84 -0.27
N ALA A 120 -3.35 8.60 -0.89
CA ALA A 120 -2.35 8.05 -1.78
C ALA A 120 -1.51 6.96 -1.08
N LEU A 121 -1.06 5.97 -1.86
CA LEU A 121 -0.17 4.92 -1.38
C LEU A 121 1.17 5.50 -0.93
N LEU A 122 1.52 5.35 0.35
CA LEU A 122 2.78 5.81 0.96
C LEU A 122 3.22 7.18 0.41
N PRO A 123 2.50 8.27 0.73
CA PRO A 123 2.64 9.56 0.05
C PRO A 123 4.06 10.13 0.11
N LEU A 124 4.81 9.82 1.17
CA LEU A 124 6.19 10.27 1.39
C LEU A 124 7.25 9.31 0.82
N SER A 125 6.86 8.15 0.26
CA SER A 125 7.79 7.21 -0.34
C SER A 125 8.28 7.71 -1.70
N MET A 126 9.59 7.55 -1.89
CA MET A 126 10.29 7.81 -3.14
C MET A 126 10.86 6.53 -3.77
N ALA A 127 10.49 5.36 -3.23
CA ALA A 127 10.90 4.08 -3.79
C ALA A 127 10.26 3.87 -5.17
N PRO A 128 11.05 3.65 -6.25
CA PRO A 128 10.52 3.58 -7.61
C PRO A 128 9.31 2.67 -7.78
N ALA A 129 9.37 1.44 -7.27
CA ALA A 129 8.28 0.47 -7.42
C ALA A 129 6.97 0.94 -6.74
N LEU A 130 7.07 1.63 -5.59
CA LEU A 130 5.92 2.13 -4.86
C LEU A 130 5.36 3.42 -5.47
N VAL A 131 6.24 4.27 -6.03
CA VAL A 131 5.84 5.46 -6.78
C VAL A 131 5.06 5.07 -8.03
N GLU A 132 5.56 4.09 -8.77
CA GLU A 132 4.91 3.55 -9.97
C GLU A 132 3.53 2.96 -9.61
N TYR A 133 3.47 2.09 -8.59
CA TYR A 133 2.21 1.48 -8.17
C TYR A 133 1.21 2.51 -7.62
N ARG A 134 1.68 3.56 -6.93
CA ARG A 134 0.84 4.69 -6.52
C ARG A 134 0.20 5.36 -7.74
N TYR A 135 0.98 5.67 -8.78
CA TYR A 135 0.44 6.30 -9.99
C TYR A 135 -0.60 5.42 -10.68
N TYR A 136 -0.36 4.11 -10.71
CA TYR A 136 -1.34 3.15 -11.23
C TYR A 136 -2.68 3.20 -10.45
N LEU A 137 -2.63 3.20 -9.12
CA LEU A 137 -3.84 3.29 -8.28
C LEU A 137 -4.53 4.65 -8.40
N ASP A 138 -3.78 5.75 -8.39
CA ASP A 138 -4.34 7.10 -8.50
C ASP A 138 -5.02 7.31 -9.87
N ALA A 139 -4.45 6.76 -10.95
CA ALA A 139 -5.07 6.78 -12.28
C ALA A 139 -6.37 5.96 -12.32
N GLY A 140 -6.37 4.76 -11.72
CA GLY A 140 -7.59 3.94 -11.66
C GLY A 140 -8.69 4.59 -10.79
N MET A 141 -8.32 5.23 -9.68
CA MET A 141 -9.26 6.00 -8.86
C MET A 141 -9.84 7.20 -9.62
N ASP A 142 -9.01 7.95 -10.36
CA ASP A 142 -9.47 9.06 -11.17
C ASP A 142 -10.50 8.61 -12.22
N ASP A 143 -10.20 7.52 -12.95
CA ASP A 143 -11.13 6.93 -13.92
C ASP A 143 -12.46 6.53 -13.28
N LEU A 144 -12.42 5.78 -12.17
CA LEU A 144 -13.61 5.32 -11.46
C LEU A 144 -14.44 6.49 -10.88
N LEU A 145 -13.78 7.56 -10.41
CA LEU A 145 -14.47 8.74 -9.91
C LEU A 145 -15.19 9.52 -11.03
N ARG A 146 -14.66 9.54 -12.25
CA ARG A 146 -15.32 10.18 -13.41
C ARG A 146 -16.64 9.51 -13.75
N THR A 147 -16.78 8.20 -13.49
CA THR A 147 -18.06 7.49 -13.67
C THR A 147 -19.03 7.69 -12.50
N CYS A 148 -18.57 8.24 -11.37
CA CYS A 148 -19.42 8.52 -10.21
C CYS A 148 -20.38 9.69 -10.49
N THR A 149 -21.68 9.46 -10.32
CA THR A 149 -22.71 10.50 -10.45
C THR A 149 -23.40 10.84 -9.13
N SER A 150 -23.14 10.08 -8.07
CA SER A 150 -23.76 10.26 -6.76
C SER A 150 -22.87 11.07 -5.83
N ALA A 151 -23.22 12.34 -5.59
CA ALA A 151 -22.55 13.16 -4.58
C ALA A 151 -22.69 12.56 -3.17
N GLN A 152 -23.83 11.94 -2.85
CA GLN A 152 -24.08 11.34 -1.54
C GLN A 152 -23.08 10.22 -1.23
N LEU A 153 -22.75 9.38 -2.21
CA LEU A 153 -21.78 8.30 -2.03
C LEU A 153 -20.39 8.84 -1.65
N LEU A 154 -19.99 9.98 -2.23
CA LEU A 154 -18.72 10.63 -1.91
C LEU A 154 -18.76 11.28 -0.53
N ILE A 155 -19.90 11.86 -0.15
CA ILE A 155 -20.12 12.46 1.18
C ILE A 155 -20.08 11.40 2.27
N ASP A 156 -20.74 10.25 2.07
CA ASP A 156 -20.78 9.15 3.04
C ASP A 156 -19.39 8.56 3.32
N ASN A 157 -18.47 8.72 2.37
CA ASN A 157 -17.08 8.31 2.51
C ASN A 157 -16.13 9.48 2.82
N ALA A 158 -16.63 10.71 2.98
CA ALA A 158 -15.82 11.92 3.12
C ALA A 158 -14.83 11.83 4.29
N ASP A 159 -15.22 11.23 5.42
CA ASP A 159 -14.33 11.05 6.59
C ASP A 159 -13.06 10.25 6.26
N ASN A 160 -13.10 9.36 5.27
CA ASN A 160 -11.94 8.64 4.75
C ASN A 160 -11.16 9.45 3.69
N LEU A 161 -11.80 10.45 3.07
CA LEU A 161 -11.37 11.10 1.82
C LEU A 161 -10.97 12.59 2.00
N LEU A 162 -11.05 13.14 3.22
CA LEU A 162 -10.77 14.55 3.55
C LEU A 162 -9.38 15.06 3.11
N CYS A 163 -8.49 14.19 2.60
CA CYS A 163 -7.14 14.54 2.20
C CYS A 163 -6.79 14.23 0.73
N THR A 164 -7.73 13.78 -0.10
CA THR A 164 -7.41 13.41 -1.51
C THR A 164 -7.98 14.41 -2.52
N PRO A 165 -7.12 15.11 -3.30
CA PRO A 165 -7.56 16.08 -4.31
C PRO A 165 -8.59 15.51 -5.29
N LEU A 166 -8.40 14.27 -5.74
CA LEU A 166 -9.26 13.59 -6.72
C LEU A 166 -10.74 13.56 -6.32
N VAL A 167 -11.02 13.11 -5.09
CA VAL A 167 -12.39 12.99 -4.57
C VAL A 167 -13.01 14.37 -4.38
N ARG A 168 -12.23 15.30 -3.81
CA ARG A 168 -12.69 16.67 -3.56
C ARG A 168 -13.07 17.37 -4.85
N GLU A 169 -12.24 17.27 -5.89
CA GLU A 169 -12.51 17.85 -7.20
C GLU A 169 -13.77 17.25 -7.83
N ARG A 170 -13.96 15.92 -7.73
CA ARG A 170 -15.16 15.28 -8.26
C ARG A 170 -16.43 15.68 -7.52
N LEU A 171 -16.39 15.75 -6.19
CA LEU A 171 -17.54 16.17 -5.39
C LEU A 171 -17.95 17.61 -5.71
N LEU A 172 -16.98 18.52 -5.83
CA LEU A 172 -17.25 19.92 -6.23
C LEU A 172 -17.91 19.99 -7.61
N ALA A 173 -17.47 19.16 -8.57
CA ALA A 173 -18.06 19.11 -9.90
C ALA A 173 -19.50 18.56 -9.93
N LEU A 174 -19.90 17.74 -8.96
CA LEU A 174 -21.28 17.21 -8.86
C LEU A 174 -22.24 18.13 -8.10
N LEU A 175 -21.71 19.08 -7.32
CA LEU A 175 -22.50 20.04 -6.54
C LEU A 175 -22.66 21.41 -7.23
N ALA A 176 -21.97 21.61 -8.35
CA ALA A 176 -22.05 22.82 -9.18
C ALA A 176 -23.16 22.70 -10.24
#